data_AF-A0A7D6GLC5-F1
#
_entry.id   AF-A0A7D6GLC5-F1
#
_cell.length_a   1.000
_cell.length_b   1.000
_cell.length_c   1.000
_cell.angle_alpha   90.00
_cell.angle_beta   90.00
_cell.angle_gamma   90.00
#
_symmetry.space_group_name_H-M   'P 1'
#
loop_
_entity.id
_entity.type
_entity.pdbx_description
1 polymer ?
#
loop_
_entity_poly.entity_id
_entity_poly.type
_entity_poly.pdbx_seq_one_letter_code
_entity_poly.pdbx_strand_id
1 'polypeptide(L)'
;MSITTQYEAAAADNPYQRGPDPTLASVAATRGPFATAQATVPAGNGFNGGYVYYPTDTSLGTWGAVAIVPGYSALFADEEAWMGPWLASFGFVVLGIETNSRTDGADARATQLLAALDYLTQSSPVRHRVDANRLGVMGHSAGGAGTLMAALRRPSLKSAVGLAPGAPGNSLNMSTTQVPTMLISGQNDGTVTPSYVQGIYNTLPATVEHAWAELAGNDHLSFTRPNPTEMRILIPWLKIFLDNDTRYTQFLCPLADSTGVSRYSATCPLVPPGGPTAPPTITPPPPTPPTPSPTSGAACTATYRTVNSWSGGFQGEVTVTAGRAAINGWTVRWDLSNGQSISQVWNGTLSTSGSTATVRNVSYNGSLAPATSTSFGFLGTGAPTIPRPTCTSP
;
A
#
# COMPACT_ATOMS: atom_id res chain seq x y z
N MET A 1 8.79 -43.85 -31.77
CA MET A 1 9.47 -42.99 -30.79
C MET A 1 8.49 -41.90 -30.38
N SER A 2 7.86 -42.05 -29.22
CA SER A 2 7.00 -41.02 -28.65
C SER A 2 7.86 -40.09 -27.81
N ILE A 3 7.90 -38.80 -28.17
CA ILE A 3 8.47 -37.77 -27.32
C ILE A 3 7.31 -37.18 -26.53
N THR A 4 7.21 -37.61 -25.27
CA THR A 4 6.33 -37.02 -24.28
C THR A 4 7.04 -35.77 -23.74
N THR A 5 6.63 -34.59 -24.17
CA THR A 5 7.10 -33.34 -23.55
C THR A 5 6.37 -33.19 -22.22
N GLN A 6 7.10 -33.41 -21.12
CA GLN A 6 6.62 -33.05 -19.79
C GLN A 6 6.49 -31.52 -19.73
N TYR A 7 5.30 -31.03 -19.42
CA TYR A 7 5.13 -29.66 -18.94
C TYR A 7 5.74 -29.61 -17.54
N GLU A 8 6.97 -29.14 -17.43
CA GLU A 8 7.53 -28.72 -16.15
C GLU A 8 6.67 -27.57 -15.62
N ALA A 9 6.09 -27.76 -14.44
CA ALA A 9 5.43 -26.71 -13.69
C ALA A 9 6.48 -25.64 -13.35
N ALA A 10 6.32 -24.43 -13.90
CA ALA A 10 7.09 -23.29 -13.44
C ALA A 10 6.82 -23.12 -11.94
N ALA A 11 7.88 -23.25 -11.13
CA ALA A 11 7.82 -22.93 -9.71
C ALA A 11 7.32 -21.49 -9.55
N ALA A 12 6.37 -21.25 -8.64
CA ALA A 12 6.03 -19.88 -8.28
C ALA A 12 7.31 -19.20 -7.77
N ASP A 13 7.74 -18.11 -8.41
CA ASP A 13 8.97 -17.37 -8.09
C ASP A 13 9.02 -16.87 -6.62
N ASN A 14 7.87 -16.86 -5.94
CA ASN A 14 7.77 -16.59 -4.51
C ASN A 14 7.05 -17.75 -3.75
N PRO A 15 7.75 -18.48 -2.87
CA PRO A 15 7.19 -19.61 -2.12
C PRO A 15 6.16 -19.21 -1.05
N TYR A 16 5.96 -17.91 -0.80
CA TYR A 16 4.99 -17.35 0.15
C TYR A 16 3.72 -16.79 -0.53
N GLN A 17 3.65 -16.78 -1.86
CA GLN A 17 2.44 -16.38 -2.57
C GLN A 17 1.28 -17.33 -2.29
N ARG A 18 0.13 -16.78 -1.89
CA ARG A 18 -1.06 -17.55 -1.54
C ARG A 18 -2.29 -16.92 -2.15
N GLY A 19 -3.21 -17.78 -2.61
CA GLY A 19 -4.50 -17.37 -3.13
C GLY A 19 -4.43 -16.89 -4.59
N PRO A 20 -5.61 -16.68 -5.21
CA PRO A 20 -5.71 -16.19 -6.57
C PRO A 20 -5.09 -14.81 -6.72
N ASP A 21 -4.83 -14.42 -7.97
CA ASP A 21 -4.31 -13.09 -8.27
C ASP A 21 -5.28 -12.01 -7.77
N PRO A 22 -4.78 -11.00 -7.05
CA PRO A 22 -5.64 -10.01 -6.44
C PRO A 22 -6.20 -9.04 -7.48
N THR A 23 -7.40 -8.53 -7.20
CA THR A 23 -8.10 -7.49 -7.95
C THR A 23 -8.55 -6.39 -6.99
N LEU A 24 -8.95 -5.23 -7.52
CA LEU A 24 -9.57 -4.16 -6.71
C LEU A 24 -10.75 -4.67 -5.89
N ALA A 25 -11.59 -5.53 -6.49
CA ALA A 25 -12.73 -6.13 -5.81
C ALA A 25 -12.30 -7.10 -4.70
N SER A 26 -11.26 -7.91 -4.93
CA SER A 26 -10.82 -8.88 -3.90
C SER A 26 -10.18 -8.19 -2.71
N VAL A 27 -9.40 -7.10 -2.90
CA VAL A 27 -8.79 -6.37 -1.78
C VAL A 27 -9.81 -5.55 -0.97
N ALA A 28 -10.93 -5.16 -1.60
CA ALA A 28 -12.03 -4.48 -0.93
C ALA A 28 -13.03 -5.45 -0.25
N ALA A 29 -12.87 -6.76 -0.47
CA ALA A 29 -13.80 -7.75 0.07
C ALA A 29 -13.68 -7.87 1.59
N THR A 30 -14.81 -8.06 2.27
CA THR A 30 -14.89 -8.28 3.72
C THR A 30 -14.42 -9.67 4.16
N ARG A 31 -14.12 -10.54 3.20
CA ARG A 31 -13.62 -11.89 3.40
C ARG A 31 -12.76 -12.31 2.21
N GLY A 32 -11.58 -12.84 2.49
CA GLY A 32 -10.68 -13.42 1.52
C GLY A 32 -11.03 -14.89 1.17
N PRO A 33 -10.18 -15.54 0.37
CA PRO A 33 -10.47 -16.85 -0.21
C PRO A 33 -10.33 -18.02 0.79
N PHE A 34 -9.71 -17.81 1.95
CA PHE A 34 -9.39 -18.90 2.86
C PHE A 34 -10.46 -19.12 3.92
N ALA A 35 -10.75 -20.40 4.21
CA ALA A 35 -11.48 -20.78 5.40
C ALA A 35 -10.62 -20.54 6.65
N THR A 36 -11.26 -20.11 7.73
CA THR A 36 -10.57 -19.67 8.96
C THR A 36 -11.16 -20.34 10.19
N ALA A 37 -10.34 -20.50 11.21
CA ALA A 37 -10.74 -20.89 12.55
C ALA A 37 -10.22 -19.88 13.59
N GLN A 38 -10.75 -19.97 14.80
CA GLN A 38 -10.37 -19.15 15.94
C GLN A 38 -10.09 -20.06 17.15
N ALA A 39 -9.15 -19.67 18.00
CA ALA A 39 -8.93 -20.28 19.31
C ALA A 39 -8.67 -19.19 20.36
N THR A 40 -9.00 -19.49 21.61
CA THR A 40 -8.65 -18.64 22.76
C THR A 40 -7.17 -18.84 23.13
N VAL A 41 -6.55 -17.77 23.61
CA VAL A 41 -5.18 -17.77 24.10
C VAL A 41 -5.18 -17.49 25.60
N PRO A 42 -4.57 -18.35 26.43
CA PRO A 42 -4.53 -18.14 27.87
C PRO A 42 -3.58 -17.00 28.26
N ALA A 43 -3.87 -16.39 29.40
CA ALA A 43 -2.96 -15.43 30.04
C ALA A 43 -1.66 -16.09 30.53
N GLY A 44 -0.67 -15.28 30.89
CA GLY A 44 0.59 -15.73 31.48
C GLY A 44 1.74 -15.92 30.49
N ASN A 45 1.59 -15.45 29.25
CA ASN A 45 2.61 -15.53 28.18
C ASN A 45 3.32 -14.18 27.95
N GLY A 46 3.42 -13.36 29.00
CA GLY A 46 3.87 -11.96 28.91
C GLY A 46 2.76 -10.97 28.54
N PHE A 47 1.54 -11.45 28.30
CA PHE A 47 0.31 -10.68 28.05
C PHE A 47 -0.89 -11.41 28.70
N ASN A 48 -2.07 -10.80 28.69
CA ASN A 48 -3.25 -11.26 29.44
C ASN A 48 -4.22 -12.16 28.64
N GLY A 49 -3.68 -12.94 27.70
CA GLY A 49 -4.47 -13.82 26.83
C GLY A 49 -5.02 -13.09 25.61
N GLY A 50 -6.04 -13.66 24.98
CA GLY A 50 -6.68 -13.08 23.78
C GLY A 50 -7.19 -14.15 22.82
N TYR A 51 -7.08 -13.89 21.52
CA TYR A 51 -7.59 -14.77 20.47
C TYR A 51 -6.60 -14.90 19.33
N VAL A 52 -6.49 -16.12 18.80
CA VAL A 52 -5.76 -16.40 17.56
C VAL A 52 -6.72 -16.81 16.47
N TYR A 53 -6.61 -16.18 15.30
CA TYR A 53 -7.38 -16.46 14.09
C TYR A 53 -6.41 -16.97 13.02
N TYR A 54 -6.77 -18.01 12.29
CA TYR A 54 -5.84 -18.65 11.37
C TYR A 54 -6.54 -19.36 10.20
N PRO A 55 -5.92 -19.41 9.02
CA PRO A 55 -6.38 -20.26 7.93
C PRO A 55 -6.39 -21.74 8.34
N THR A 56 -7.43 -22.47 7.94
CA THR A 56 -7.55 -23.90 8.27
C THR A 56 -6.78 -24.79 7.29
N ASP A 57 -6.50 -24.30 6.09
CA ASP A 57 -5.77 -25.05 5.07
C ASP A 57 -4.28 -25.16 5.42
N THR A 58 -3.79 -26.39 5.52
CA THR A 58 -2.39 -26.71 5.81
C THR A 58 -1.64 -27.22 4.58
N SER A 59 -2.33 -27.44 3.46
CA SER A 59 -1.72 -27.93 2.22
C SER A 59 -0.88 -26.85 1.52
N LEU A 60 -1.13 -25.57 1.85
CA LEU A 60 -0.43 -24.42 1.29
C LEU A 60 0.79 -24.00 2.11
N GLY A 61 1.26 -24.82 3.05
CA GLY A 61 2.41 -24.49 3.91
C GLY A 61 2.05 -23.50 5.03
N THR A 62 3.05 -22.78 5.53
CA THR A 62 2.92 -21.85 6.65
C THR A 62 2.54 -20.44 6.21
N TRP A 63 2.01 -19.67 7.16
CA TRP A 63 1.46 -18.33 6.95
C TRP A 63 2.29 -17.29 7.70
N GLY A 64 2.32 -16.06 7.16
CA GLY A 64 2.84 -14.92 7.90
C GLY A 64 1.92 -14.61 9.07
N ALA A 65 2.45 -13.97 10.10
CA ALA A 65 1.67 -13.67 11.29
C ALA A 65 1.73 -12.21 11.69
N VAL A 66 0.63 -11.72 12.27
CA VAL A 66 0.53 -10.37 12.83
C VAL A 66 0.01 -10.45 14.27
N ALA A 67 0.72 -9.81 15.20
CA ALA A 67 0.22 -9.58 16.55
C ALA A 67 -0.47 -8.20 16.62
N ILE A 68 -1.64 -8.12 17.26
CA ILE A 68 -2.45 -6.91 17.38
C ILE A 68 -2.66 -6.59 18.86
N VAL A 69 -2.44 -5.33 19.25
CA VAL A 69 -2.62 -4.85 20.63
C VAL A 69 -3.53 -3.62 20.68
N PRO A 70 -4.50 -3.59 21.61
CA PRO A 70 -5.51 -2.53 21.68
C PRO A 70 -4.93 -1.19 22.16
N GLY A 71 -5.78 -0.18 22.18
CA GLY A 71 -5.56 1.15 22.72
C GLY A 71 -5.62 1.24 24.24
N TYR A 72 -5.42 2.46 24.75
CA TYR A 72 -5.45 2.72 26.18
C TYR A 72 -6.83 2.44 26.76
N SER A 73 -6.88 1.79 27.91
CA SER A 73 -8.08 1.31 28.60
C SER A 73 -8.90 0.28 27.83
N ALA A 74 -8.57 -0.12 26.61
CA ALA A 74 -9.40 -1.01 25.81
C ALA A 74 -9.10 -2.50 26.03
N LEU A 75 -10.02 -3.35 25.57
CA LEU A 75 -9.82 -4.78 25.38
C LEU A 75 -9.72 -5.07 23.88
N PHE A 76 -8.86 -5.99 23.48
CA PHE A 76 -8.77 -6.43 22.07
C PHE A 76 -10.11 -6.96 21.59
N ALA A 77 -10.82 -7.71 22.43
CA ALA A 77 -12.15 -8.25 22.16
C ALA A 77 -13.17 -7.19 21.70
N ASP A 78 -13.05 -5.97 22.23
CA ASP A 78 -14.01 -4.88 21.99
C ASP A 78 -13.55 -3.92 20.89
N GLU A 79 -12.25 -3.89 20.59
CA GLU A 79 -11.64 -2.88 19.73
C GLU A 79 -11.21 -3.41 18.36
N GLU A 80 -10.48 -4.52 18.33
CA GLU A 80 -9.76 -4.96 17.12
C GLU A 80 -10.08 -6.41 16.73
N ALA A 81 -10.87 -7.12 17.54
CA ALA A 81 -11.25 -8.51 17.27
C ALA A 81 -11.94 -8.70 15.93
N TRP A 82 -12.62 -7.67 15.41
CA TRP A 82 -13.23 -7.69 14.08
C TRP A 82 -12.21 -7.90 12.95
N MET A 83 -10.96 -7.50 13.14
CA MET A 83 -9.88 -7.65 12.15
C MET A 83 -9.43 -9.12 12.03
N GLY A 84 -9.53 -9.88 13.12
CA GLY A 84 -9.07 -11.27 13.22
C GLY A 84 -9.53 -12.17 12.08
N PRO A 85 -10.84 -12.42 11.92
CA PRO A 85 -11.35 -13.27 10.84
C PRO A 85 -11.14 -12.65 9.46
N TRP A 86 -11.16 -11.32 9.35
CA TRP A 86 -10.95 -10.63 8.08
C TRP A 86 -9.52 -10.86 7.58
N LEU A 87 -8.50 -10.51 8.35
CA LEU A 87 -7.10 -10.74 8.00
C LEU A 87 -6.77 -12.22 7.83
N ALA A 88 -7.27 -13.09 8.71
CA ALA A 88 -7.04 -14.52 8.58
C ALA A 88 -7.58 -15.09 7.27
N SER A 89 -8.72 -14.58 6.77
CA SER A 89 -9.29 -15.03 5.50
C SER A 89 -8.46 -14.61 4.28
N PHE A 90 -7.52 -13.67 4.43
CA PHE A 90 -6.51 -13.31 3.42
C PHE A 90 -5.18 -14.06 3.57
N GLY A 91 -5.08 -15.02 4.50
CA GLY A 91 -3.93 -15.90 4.63
C GLY A 91 -2.89 -15.42 5.64
N PHE A 92 -3.33 -14.93 6.80
CA PHE A 92 -2.45 -14.55 7.91
C PHE A 92 -2.85 -15.27 9.20
N VAL A 93 -1.89 -15.64 10.04
CA VAL A 93 -2.20 -15.96 11.43
C VAL A 93 -2.25 -14.66 12.22
N VAL A 94 -3.36 -14.39 12.88
CA VAL A 94 -3.61 -13.13 13.58
C VAL A 94 -3.74 -13.43 15.06
N LEU A 95 -2.86 -12.87 15.87
CA LEU A 95 -2.94 -12.97 17.33
C LEU A 95 -3.30 -11.61 17.91
N GLY A 96 -4.55 -11.46 18.35
CA GLY A 96 -4.96 -10.32 19.15
C GLY A 96 -4.76 -10.58 20.63
N ILE A 97 -4.13 -9.64 21.33
CA ILE A 97 -3.81 -9.80 22.75
C ILE A 97 -4.56 -8.82 23.63
N GLU A 98 -5.01 -9.33 24.78
CA GLU A 98 -5.38 -8.50 25.91
C GLU A 98 -4.12 -8.07 26.65
N THR A 99 -4.05 -6.79 27.04
CA THR A 99 -2.91 -6.28 27.80
C THR A 99 -2.96 -6.72 29.27
N ASN A 100 -1.78 -6.88 29.90
CA ASN A 100 -1.61 -7.18 31.33
C ASN A 100 -2.34 -6.18 32.22
N SER A 101 -2.24 -4.89 31.91
CA SER A 101 -3.12 -3.86 32.44
C SER A 101 -3.73 -3.05 31.30
N ARG A 102 -5.03 -2.78 31.39
CA ARG A 102 -5.73 -1.92 30.44
C ARG A 102 -5.12 -0.52 30.36
N THR A 103 -4.46 -0.05 31.42
CA THR A 103 -3.80 1.26 31.47
C THR A 103 -2.31 1.22 31.11
N ASP A 104 -1.81 0.10 30.60
CA ASP A 104 -0.43 0.00 30.12
C ASP A 104 -0.14 1.04 29.03
N GLY A 105 1.01 1.68 29.15
CA GLY A 105 1.54 2.61 28.15
C GLY A 105 2.12 1.91 26.93
N ALA A 106 2.53 2.70 25.94
CA ALA A 106 3.06 2.19 24.66
C ALA A 106 4.27 1.27 24.84
N ASP A 107 5.19 1.59 25.75
CA ASP A 107 6.40 0.80 26.02
C ASP A 107 6.06 -0.63 26.47
N ALA A 108 5.12 -0.76 27.41
CA ALA A 108 4.62 -2.03 27.88
C ALA A 108 3.86 -2.78 26.79
N ARG A 109 3.05 -2.09 25.97
CA ARG A 109 2.35 -2.70 24.81
C ARG A 109 3.32 -3.24 23.77
N ALA A 110 4.42 -2.54 23.52
CA ALA A 110 5.48 -3.02 22.64
C ALA A 110 6.10 -4.34 23.15
N THR A 111 6.42 -4.40 24.44
CA THR A 111 6.91 -5.64 25.08
C THR A 111 5.90 -6.78 24.95
N GLN A 112 4.61 -6.48 25.13
CA GLN A 112 3.54 -7.46 25.03
C GLN A 112 3.31 -7.97 23.60
N LEU A 113 3.40 -7.10 22.58
CA LEU A 113 3.38 -7.49 21.16
C LEU A 113 4.51 -8.47 20.83
N LEU A 114 5.73 -8.19 21.29
CA LEU A 114 6.88 -9.05 21.03
C LEU A 114 6.75 -10.40 21.75
N ALA A 115 6.26 -10.40 23.00
CA ALA A 115 5.94 -11.61 23.73
C ALA A 115 4.84 -12.44 23.05
N ALA A 116 3.84 -11.79 22.46
CA ALA A 116 2.79 -12.44 21.69
C ALA A 116 3.34 -13.18 20.47
N LEU A 117 4.25 -12.55 19.73
CA LEU A 117 4.93 -13.19 18.60
C LEU A 117 5.80 -14.38 19.02
N ASP A 118 6.50 -14.26 20.15
CA ASP A 118 7.32 -15.34 20.71
C ASP A 118 6.44 -16.52 21.14
N TYR A 119 5.33 -16.27 21.84
CA TYR A 119 4.32 -17.27 22.16
C TYR A 119 3.78 -17.95 20.90
N LEU A 120 3.38 -17.15 19.91
CA LEU A 120 2.76 -17.62 18.68
C LEU A 120 3.66 -18.61 17.93
N THR A 121 4.97 -18.34 17.89
CA THR A 121 5.95 -19.15 17.15
C THR A 121 6.55 -20.30 17.96
N GLN A 122 6.60 -20.20 19.29
CA GLN A 122 7.33 -21.18 20.11
C GLN A 122 6.40 -22.16 20.84
N SER A 123 5.31 -21.67 21.43
CA SER A 123 4.51 -22.45 22.39
C SER A 123 3.02 -22.54 22.05
N SER A 124 2.54 -21.76 21.09
CA SER A 124 1.12 -21.80 20.72
C SER A 124 0.70 -23.15 20.09
N PRO A 125 -0.58 -23.55 20.21
CA PRO A 125 -1.12 -24.71 19.52
C PRO A 125 -1.04 -24.59 17.99
N VAL A 126 -1.05 -23.36 17.46
CA VAL A 126 -1.03 -23.08 16.02
C VAL A 126 0.36 -22.80 15.47
N ARG A 127 1.43 -22.91 16.28
CA ARG A 127 2.81 -22.57 15.87
C ARG A 127 3.27 -23.23 14.57
N HIS A 128 2.82 -24.45 14.31
CA HIS A 128 3.14 -25.21 13.09
C HIS A 128 2.47 -24.66 11.82
N ARG A 129 1.57 -23.67 11.96
CA ARG A 129 0.98 -22.88 10.85
C ARG A 129 1.74 -21.59 10.59
N VAL A 130 2.63 -21.18 11.49
CA VAL A 130 3.24 -19.85 11.48
C VAL A 130 4.64 -19.96 10.91
N ASP A 131 4.95 -19.10 9.94
CA ASP A 131 6.32 -18.86 9.53
C ASP A 131 6.97 -17.86 10.49
N ALA A 132 7.87 -18.35 11.34
CA ALA A 132 8.53 -17.54 12.36
C ALA A 132 9.43 -16.42 11.78
N ASN A 133 9.72 -16.43 10.49
CA ASN A 133 10.50 -15.39 9.82
C ASN A 133 9.65 -14.28 9.19
N ARG A 134 8.32 -14.41 9.22
CA ARG A 134 7.37 -13.51 8.52
C ARG A 134 6.36 -12.92 9.50
N LEU A 135 6.89 -12.17 10.46
CA LEU A 135 6.13 -11.61 11.58
C LEU A 135 5.95 -10.10 11.45
N GLY A 136 4.76 -9.63 11.76
CA GLY A 136 4.42 -8.22 11.85
C GLY A 136 3.68 -7.87 13.14
N VAL A 137 3.56 -6.57 13.38
CA VAL A 137 2.87 -6.01 14.55
C VAL A 137 1.90 -4.91 14.12
N MET A 138 0.83 -4.76 14.88
CA MET A 138 -0.22 -3.78 14.65
C MET A 138 -0.87 -3.36 15.96
N GLY A 139 -1.48 -2.18 15.97
CA GLY A 139 -2.34 -1.77 17.07
C GLY A 139 -2.91 -0.39 16.87
N HIS A 140 -3.93 -0.09 17.65
CA HIS A 140 -4.64 1.18 17.66
C HIS A 140 -4.22 2.09 18.82
N SER A 141 -4.18 3.41 18.59
CA SER A 141 -3.97 4.41 19.64
C SER A 141 -2.66 4.17 20.41
N ALA A 142 -2.73 3.96 21.73
CA ALA A 142 -1.56 3.58 22.54
C ALA A 142 -0.93 2.25 22.11
N GLY A 143 -1.73 1.32 21.57
CA GLY A 143 -1.26 0.10 20.93
C GLY A 143 -0.55 0.36 19.60
N GLY A 144 -1.00 1.36 18.84
CA GLY A 144 -0.31 1.85 17.65
C GLY A 144 1.04 2.47 18.00
N ALA A 145 1.11 3.25 19.07
CA ALA A 145 2.39 3.72 19.61
C ALA A 145 3.31 2.57 20.05
N GLY A 146 2.75 1.55 20.70
CA GLY A 146 3.48 0.34 21.09
C GLY A 146 3.97 -0.47 19.89
N THR A 147 3.21 -0.49 18.81
CA THR A 147 3.59 -1.11 17.53
C THR A 147 4.85 -0.48 16.96
N LEU A 148 4.90 0.86 16.93
CA LEU A 148 6.07 1.60 16.46
C LEU A 148 7.29 1.37 17.36
N MET A 149 7.09 1.33 18.68
CA MET A 149 8.15 0.97 19.62
C MET A 149 8.64 -0.48 19.48
N ALA A 150 7.75 -1.42 19.16
CA ALA A 150 8.11 -2.82 18.91
C ALA A 150 8.96 -2.96 17.65
N ALA A 151 8.63 -2.21 16.59
CA ALA A 151 9.43 -2.14 15.36
C ALA A 151 10.86 -1.67 15.61
N LEU A 152 11.05 -0.64 16.44
CA LEU A 152 12.37 -0.15 16.85
C LEU A 152 13.18 -1.18 17.64
N ARG A 153 12.52 -2.03 18.43
CA ARG A 153 13.18 -3.05 19.27
C ARG A 153 13.54 -4.33 18.52
N ARG A 154 12.72 -4.71 17.54
CA ARG A 154 12.86 -5.97 16.80
C ARG A 154 12.96 -5.70 15.29
N PRO A 155 14.15 -5.33 14.79
CA PRO A 155 14.36 -5.01 13.37
C PRO A 155 14.17 -6.21 12.44
N SER A 156 14.07 -7.43 12.96
CA SER A 156 13.73 -8.62 12.17
C SER A 156 12.25 -8.71 11.76
N LEU A 157 11.37 -7.89 12.35
CA LEU A 157 9.97 -7.79 11.94
C LEU A 157 9.89 -7.36 10.48
N LYS A 158 8.86 -7.88 9.79
CA LYS A 158 8.65 -7.62 8.37
C LYS A 158 7.68 -6.47 8.12
N SER A 159 6.80 -6.18 9.08
CA SER A 159 5.82 -5.10 8.95
C SER A 159 5.42 -4.53 10.31
N ALA A 160 5.22 -3.22 10.38
CA ALA A 160 4.59 -2.53 11.49
C ALA A 160 3.45 -1.64 10.97
N VAL A 161 2.25 -1.75 11.57
CA VAL A 161 1.08 -0.96 11.16
C VAL A 161 0.49 -0.21 12.37
N GLY A 162 0.71 1.10 12.44
CA GLY A 162 0.13 1.95 13.48
C GLY A 162 -1.20 2.55 13.04
N LEU A 163 -2.29 2.18 13.71
CA LEU A 163 -3.62 2.77 13.52
C LEU A 163 -3.81 3.90 14.55
N ALA A 164 -4.01 5.13 14.08
CA ALA A 164 -4.01 6.35 14.89
C ALA A 164 -2.94 6.33 16.01
N PRO A 165 -1.65 6.10 15.69
CA PRO A 165 -0.67 5.72 16.70
C PRO A 165 -0.28 6.91 17.57
N GLY A 166 -0.60 6.84 18.87
CA GLY A 166 -0.28 7.90 19.83
C GLY A 166 -0.65 7.52 21.26
N ALA A 167 0.08 8.06 22.24
CA ALA A 167 -0.28 7.96 23.65
C ALA A 167 0.17 9.23 24.39
N PRO A 168 -0.50 9.61 25.50
CA PRO A 168 -0.10 10.78 26.29
C PRO A 168 1.38 10.75 26.67
N GLY A 169 2.09 11.85 26.43
CA GLY A 169 3.51 11.99 26.79
C GLY A 169 4.51 11.38 25.79
N ASN A 170 4.06 10.73 24.72
CA ASN A 170 4.96 10.17 23.72
C ASN A 170 5.33 11.16 22.61
N SER A 171 6.62 11.31 22.37
CA SER A 171 7.19 11.87 21.14
C SER A 171 7.79 10.73 20.31
N LEU A 172 6.97 10.09 19.48
CA LEU A 172 7.43 8.95 18.68
C LEU A 172 8.35 9.44 17.55
N ASN A 173 9.52 8.82 17.45
CA ASN A 173 10.52 9.09 16.42
C ASN A 173 10.97 7.76 15.82
N MET A 174 10.74 7.60 14.52
CA MET A 174 11.00 6.36 13.79
C MET A 174 12.27 6.42 12.93
N SER A 175 13.13 7.43 13.10
CA SER A 175 14.31 7.66 12.25
C SER A 175 15.33 6.51 12.21
N THR A 176 15.31 5.63 13.21
CA THR A 176 16.21 4.47 13.30
C THR A 176 15.51 3.14 13.00
N THR A 177 14.23 3.14 12.63
CA THR A 177 13.54 1.90 12.28
C THR A 177 14.17 1.25 11.06
N GLN A 178 14.12 -0.08 11.02
CA GLN A 178 14.50 -0.90 9.86
C GLN A 178 13.31 -1.68 9.30
N VAL A 179 12.14 -1.53 9.95
CA VAL A 179 10.94 -2.32 9.65
C VAL A 179 10.03 -1.49 8.74
N PRO A 180 9.59 -2.02 7.60
CA PRO A 180 8.57 -1.38 6.79
C PRO A 180 7.38 -0.95 7.64
N THR A 181 7.02 0.33 7.57
CA THR A 181 6.03 0.92 8.48
C THR A 181 4.89 1.61 7.74
N MET A 182 3.66 1.20 8.04
CA MET A 182 2.43 1.89 7.61
C MET A 182 1.78 2.62 8.78
N LEU A 183 1.36 3.86 8.53
CA LEU A 183 0.58 4.66 9.45
C LEU A 183 -0.80 4.91 8.84
N ILE A 184 -1.86 4.74 9.61
CA ILE A 184 -3.22 5.09 9.20
C ILE A 184 -3.81 6.06 10.22
N SER A 185 -4.37 7.18 9.78
CA SER A 185 -4.99 8.19 10.66
C SER A 185 -6.39 8.54 10.20
N GLY A 186 -7.26 8.95 11.12
CA GLY A 186 -8.60 9.45 10.78
C GLY A 186 -8.59 10.97 10.59
N GLN A 187 -9.17 11.48 9.49
CA GLN A 187 -9.21 12.92 9.19
C GLN A 187 -9.78 13.78 10.33
N ASN A 188 -10.76 13.25 11.07
CA ASN A 188 -11.46 13.91 12.16
C ASN A 188 -11.00 13.42 13.54
N ASP A 189 -9.85 12.74 13.61
CA ASP A 189 -9.29 12.26 14.87
C ASP A 189 -8.84 13.45 15.75
N GLY A 190 -9.58 13.67 16.84
CA GLY A 190 -9.29 14.71 17.84
C GLY A 190 -8.38 14.24 18.98
N THR A 191 -8.05 12.95 19.06
CA THR A 191 -7.19 12.38 20.11
C THR A 191 -5.76 12.23 19.62
N VAL A 192 -5.56 11.59 18.47
CA VAL A 192 -4.28 11.46 17.78
C VAL A 192 -4.44 12.12 16.41
N THR A 193 -4.16 13.42 16.38
CA THR A 193 -4.47 14.23 15.19
C THR A 193 -3.70 13.76 13.95
N PRO A 194 -4.27 13.89 12.74
CA PRO A 194 -3.55 13.59 11.51
C PRO A 194 -2.21 14.33 11.39
N SER A 195 -2.14 15.56 11.89
CA SER A 195 -0.89 16.34 11.94
C SER A 195 0.18 15.70 12.83
N TYR A 196 -0.21 15.07 13.95
CA TYR A 196 0.72 14.33 14.80
C TYR A 196 1.21 13.06 14.09
N VAL A 197 0.32 12.29 13.46
CA VAL A 197 0.68 11.09 12.70
C VAL A 197 1.58 11.44 11.50
N GLN A 198 1.30 12.55 10.80
CA GLN A 198 2.18 13.07 9.76
C GLN A 198 3.56 13.47 10.32
N GLY A 199 3.61 14.02 11.54
CA GLY A 199 4.86 14.29 12.25
C GLY A 199 5.70 13.03 12.43
N ILE A 200 5.08 11.91 12.84
CA ILE A 200 5.74 10.60 12.94
C ILE A 200 6.21 10.14 11.56
N TYR A 201 5.34 10.20 10.55
CA TYR A 201 5.66 9.81 9.17
C TYR A 201 6.93 10.51 8.67
N ASN A 202 7.05 11.82 8.93
CA ASN A 202 8.20 12.61 8.51
C ASN A 202 9.52 12.22 9.21
N THR A 203 9.47 11.44 10.30
CA THR A 203 10.68 10.91 10.93
C THR A 203 11.16 9.61 10.29
N LEU A 204 10.34 8.93 9.50
CA LEU A 204 10.70 7.63 8.90
C LEU A 204 11.85 7.81 7.91
N PRO A 205 12.86 6.93 7.94
CA PRO A 205 14.01 7.03 7.06
C PRO A 205 13.60 6.67 5.62
N ALA A 206 14.13 7.42 4.65
CA ALA A 206 13.89 7.15 3.23
C ALA A 206 14.40 5.77 2.75
N THR A 207 15.26 5.13 3.54
CA THR A 207 15.82 3.78 3.27
C THR A 207 14.89 2.65 3.69
N VAL A 208 13.76 2.96 4.32
CA VAL A 208 12.76 1.97 4.73
C VAL A 208 11.46 2.30 4.03
N GLU A 209 10.80 1.26 3.54
CA GLU A 209 9.52 1.37 2.88
C GLU A 209 8.46 1.81 3.88
N HIS A 210 7.77 2.90 3.57
CA HIS A 210 6.73 3.42 4.43
C HIS A 210 5.58 4.03 3.66
N ALA A 211 4.41 4.03 4.29
CA ALA A 211 3.20 4.64 3.77
C ALA A 211 2.38 5.29 4.88
N TRP A 212 1.69 6.37 4.55
CA TRP A 212 0.68 7.01 5.39
C TRP A 212 -0.61 7.20 4.61
N ALA A 213 -1.72 6.76 5.20
CA ALA A 213 -3.06 7.00 4.70
C ALA A 213 -3.89 7.76 5.73
N GLU A 214 -4.46 8.89 5.34
CA GLU A 214 -5.48 9.60 6.11
C GLU A 214 -6.86 9.20 5.57
N LEU A 215 -7.68 8.59 6.43
CA LEU A 215 -9.02 8.13 6.08
C LEU A 215 -10.03 9.27 6.23
N ALA A 216 -10.73 9.58 5.14
CA ALA A 216 -11.66 10.70 5.08
C ALA A 216 -12.83 10.48 6.05
N GLY A 217 -13.18 11.53 6.81
CA GLY A 217 -14.29 11.52 7.76
C GLY A 217 -14.12 10.64 9.02
N ASN A 218 -13.07 9.83 9.10
CA ASN A 218 -12.84 8.90 10.21
C ASN A 218 -12.34 9.66 11.45
N ASP A 219 -12.82 9.26 12.62
CA ASP A 219 -12.38 9.74 13.93
C ASP A 219 -11.49 8.70 14.64
N HIS A 220 -11.09 8.99 15.89
CA HIS A 220 -10.23 8.08 16.67
C HIS A 220 -10.88 6.71 16.90
N LEU A 221 -12.20 6.64 17.00
CA LEU A 221 -12.90 5.39 17.30
C LEU A 221 -13.31 4.64 16.04
N SER A 222 -13.03 5.17 14.85
CA SER A 222 -13.36 4.52 13.58
C SER A 222 -12.56 3.23 13.36
N PHE A 223 -11.38 3.11 13.99
CA PHE A 223 -10.52 1.92 13.97
C PHE A 223 -11.04 0.79 14.87
N THR A 224 -12.00 1.07 15.75
CA THR A 224 -12.52 0.07 16.71
C THR A 224 -13.66 -0.76 16.14
N ARG A 225 -13.94 -0.61 14.83
CA ARG A 225 -15.10 -1.17 14.14
C ARG A 225 -14.71 -1.58 12.72
N PRO A 226 -15.44 -2.52 12.09
CA PRO A 226 -15.21 -2.91 10.71
C PRO A 226 -15.11 -1.72 9.75
N ASN A 227 -13.94 -1.58 9.13
CA ASN A 227 -13.64 -0.46 8.23
C ASN A 227 -13.08 -0.96 6.89
N PRO A 228 -13.92 -1.05 5.83
CA PRO A 228 -13.48 -1.53 4.53
C PRO A 228 -12.37 -0.68 3.89
N THR A 229 -12.37 0.63 4.10
CA THR A 229 -11.36 1.53 3.54
C THR A 229 -9.99 1.25 4.16
N GLU A 230 -9.95 1.08 5.48
CA GLU A 230 -8.74 0.70 6.22
C GLU A 230 -8.20 -0.65 5.72
N MET A 231 -9.07 -1.67 5.67
CA MET A 231 -8.69 -3.03 5.27
C MET A 231 -8.20 -3.10 3.82
N ARG A 232 -8.78 -2.31 2.91
CA ARG A 232 -8.37 -2.22 1.50
C ARG A 232 -6.94 -1.71 1.34
N ILE A 233 -6.43 -0.94 2.30
CA ILE A 233 -5.04 -0.43 2.32
C ILE A 233 -4.12 -1.40 3.06
N LEU A 234 -4.58 -1.88 4.21
CA LEU A 234 -3.83 -2.71 5.14
C LEU A 234 -3.54 -4.11 4.58
N ILE A 235 -4.50 -4.75 3.90
CA ILE A 235 -4.29 -6.09 3.33
C ILE A 235 -3.17 -6.11 2.28
N PRO A 236 -3.16 -5.24 1.26
CA PRO A 236 -2.05 -5.15 0.33
C PRO A 236 -0.71 -4.92 1.01
N TRP A 237 -0.66 -4.06 2.03
CA TRP A 237 0.56 -3.80 2.78
C TRP A 237 1.11 -5.06 3.44
N LEU A 238 0.28 -5.80 4.19
CA LEU A 238 0.69 -7.05 4.82
C LEU A 238 1.11 -8.10 3.78
N LYS A 239 0.43 -8.16 2.63
CA LYS A 239 0.80 -9.07 1.54
C LYS A 239 2.17 -8.76 0.96
N ILE A 240 2.47 -7.50 0.70
CA ILE A 240 3.78 -7.08 0.20
C ILE A 240 4.86 -7.46 1.20
N PHE A 241 4.68 -7.14 2.48
CA PHE A 241 5.79 -7.21 3.43
C PHE A 241 5.88 -8.52 4.22
N LEU A 242 4.77 -9.17 4.56
CA LEU A 242 4.80 -10.48 5.22
C LEU A 242 4.96 -11.63 4.22
N ASP A 243 4.36 -11.54 3.03
CA ASP A 243 4.37 -12.63 2.04
C ASP A 243 5.33 -12.34 0.87
N ASN A 244 6.06 -11.23 0.85
CA ASN A 244 6.85 -10.79 -0.31
C ASN A 244 6.02 -10.74 -1.62
N ASP A 245 4.71 -10.55 -1.52
CA ASP A 245 3.79 -10.73 -2.64
C ASP A 245 3.61 -9.43 -3.44
N THR A 246 4.48 -9.25 -4.43
CA THR A 246 4.51 -8.06 -5.30
C THR A 246 3.26 -7.92 -6.17
N ARG A 247 2.39 -8.94 -6.27
CA ARG A 247 1.08 -8.81 -6.91
C ARG A 247 0.21 -7.74 -6.23
N TYR A 248 0.48 -7.42 -4.98
CA TYR A 248 -0.26 -6.41 -4.22
C TYR A 248 0.32 -4.99 -4.31
N THR A 249 1.54 -4.80 -4.82
CA THR A 249 2.15 -3.47 -4.98
C THR A 249 1.30 -2.54 -5.84
N GLN A 250 0.60 -3.10 -6.83
CA GLN A 250 -0.28 -2.35 -7.74
C GLN A 250 -1.42 -1.59 -7.04
N PHE A 251 -1.79 -1.96 -5.81
CA PHE A 251 -2.87 -1.30 -5.08
C PHE A 251 -2.41 -0.08 -4.28
N LEU A 252 -1.12 -0.01 -3.96
CA LEU A 252 -0.53 1.01 -3.09
C LEU A 252 0.42 1.96 -3.84
N CYS A 253 0.97 1.54 -4.99
CA CYS A 253 1.95 2.32 -5.75
C CYS A 253 1.64 2.43 -7.25
N PRO A 254 1.00 3.52 -7.69
CA PRO A 254 0.29 4.52 -6.87
C PRO A 254 -0.96 3.91 -6.21
N LEU A 255 -1.56 4.60 -5.22
CA LEU A 255 -2.81 4.15 -4.61
C LEU A 255 -3.90 3.99 -5.67
N ALA A 256 -4.34 2.76 -5.90
CA ALA A 256 -5.24 2.44 -7.01
C ALA A 256 -6.69 2.87 -6.76
N ASP A 257 -7.10 2.93 -5.48
CA ASP A 257 -8.44 3.37 -5.08
C ASP A 257 -8.35 4.31 -3.87
N SER A 258 -8.52 5.61 -4.15
CA SER A 258 -8.51 6.68 -3.16
C SER A 258 -9.87 6.95 -2.51
N THR A 259 -10.90 6.14 -2.80
CA THR A 259 -12.24 6.35 -2.24
C THR A 259 -12.20 6.26 -0.71
N GLY A 260 -12.60 7.32 0.01
CA GLY A 260 -12.52 7.34 1.47
C GLY A 260 -11.12 7.62 2.03
N VAL A 261 -10.16 8.03 1.19
CA VAL A 261 -8.81 8.43 1.58
C VAL A 261 -8.63 9.91 1.24
N SER A 262 -8.43 10.75 2.25
CA SER A 262 -8.23 12.20 2.07
C SER A 262 -6.78 12.55 1.73
N ARG A 263 -5.81 11.79 2.25
CA ARG A 263 -4.38 11.95 1.95
C ARG A 263 -3.70 10.59 1.88
N TYR A 264 -2.74 10.47 0.98
CA TYR A 264 -1.90 9.29 0.87
C TYR A 264 -0.47 9.68 0.50
N SER A 265 0.50 9.05 1.15
CA SER A 265 1.93 9.22 0.87
C SER A 265 2.61 7.88 1.04
N ALA A 266 3.54 7.54 0.15
CA ALA A 266 4.32 6.31 0.26
C ALA A 266 5.67 6.44 -0.44
N THR A 267 6.67 5.66 -0.01
CA THR A 267 8.01 5.59 -0.63
C THR A 267 8.02 4.73 -1.89
N CYS A 268 7.06 4.93 -2.79
CA CYS A 268 6.94 4.08 -3.96
C CYS A 268 8.23 4.05 -4.80
N PRO A 269 8.59 2.89 -5.40
CA PRO A 269 7.86 1.62 -5.33
C PRO A 269 8.00 0.91 -3.97
N LEU A 270 6.93 0.31 -3.46
CA LEU A 270 7.00 -0.55 -2.27
C LEU A 270 7.53 -1.92 -2.67
N VAL A 271 8.73 -2.26 -2.18
CA VAL A 271 9.45 -3.50 -2.49
C VAL A 271 9.72 -4.27 -1.17
N PRO A 272 9.50 -5.59 -1.12
CA PRO A 272 9.76 -6.36 0.10
C PRO A 272 11.26 -6.47 0.44
N PRO A 273 11.65 -6.52 1.74
CA PRO A 273 13.04 -6.71 2.16
C PRO A 273 13.64 -8.03 1.65
N GLY A 274 14.77 -7.96 0.95
CA GLY A 274 15.42 -9.15 0.37
C GLY A 274 14.71 -9.72 -0.86
N GLY A 275 13.66 -9.06 -1.36
CA GLY A 275 13.28 -9.20 -2.76
C GLY A 275 14.46 -8.79 -3.64
N PRO A 276 14.58 -9.29 -4.88
CA PRO A 276 15.59 -8.79 -5.78
C PRO A 276 15.44 -7.27 -5.85
N THR A 277 16.43 -6.54 -5.31
CA THR A 277 16.78 -5.25 -5.87
C THR A 277 16.96 -5.57 -7.33
N ALA A 278 16.08 -5.07 -8.21
CA ALA A 278 16.38 -5.15 -9.62
C ALA A 278 17.84 -4.64 -9.75
N PRO A 279 18.74 -5.40 -10.41
CA PRO A 279 20.09 -4.90 -10.67
C PRO A 279 19.98 -3.48 -11.24
N PRO A 280 20.95 -2.57 -11.02
CA PRO A 280 20.97 -1.35 -11.81
C PRO A 280 20.83 -1.77 -13.26
N THR A 281 19.76 -1.33 -13.91
CA THR A 281 19.43 -1.76 -15.25
C THR A 281 20.59 -1.32 -16.14
N ILE A 282 21.52 -2.22 -16.46
CA ILE A 282 22.19 -2.18 -17.75
C ILE A 282 21.07 -2.46 -18.75
N THR A 283 20.50 -1.37 -19.26
CA THR A 283 19.38 -1.33 -20.19
C THR A 283 19.50 -2.42 -21.25
N PRO A 284 18.72 -3.52 -21.18
CA PRO A 284 18.44 -4.32 -22.37
C PRO A 284 17.56 -3.47 -23.29
N PRO A 285 17.64 -3.64 -24.63
CA PRO A 285 16.74 -2.94 -25.53
C PRO A 285 15.28 -3.27 -25.15
N PRO A 286 14.36 -2.30 -25.21
CA PRO A 286 13.04 -2.39 -24.59
C PRO A 286 12.22 -3.58 -25.12
N PRO A 287 11.51 -4.33 -24.24
CA PRO A 287 10.50 -5.26 -24.69
C PRO A 287 9.34 -4.50 -25.33
N THR A 288 8.75 -5.09 -26.37
CA THR A 288 7.64 -4.53 -27.13
C THR A 288 6.40 -4.38 -26.23
N PRO A 289 5.71 -3.22 -26.22
CA PRO A 289 4.52 -3.00 -25.39
C PRO A 289 3.36 -3.96 -25.74
N PRO A 290 2.53 -4.38 -24.77
CA PRO A 290 1.28 -5.07 -25.08
C PRO A 290 0.37 -4.13 -25.87
N THR A 291 -0.20 -4.64 -26.96
CA THR A 291 -1.10 -3.90 -27.84
C THR A 291 -2.40 -3.59 -27.09
N PRO A 292 -2.80 -2.31 -26.91
CA PRO A 292 -4.12 -2.01 -26.36
C PRO A 292 -5.20 -2.47 -27.35
N SER A 293 -6.22 -3.18 -26.86
CA SER A 293 -7.45 -3.36 -27.63
C SER A 293 -8.05 -1.98 -27.92
N PRO A 294 -8.25 -1.59 -29.19
CA PRO A 294 -8.65 -0.23 -29.51
C PRO A 294 -10.11 0.00 -29.14
N THR A 295 -10.37 1.00 -28.29
CA THR A 295 -11.65 1.69 -28.26
C THR A 295 -11.96 2.17 -29.67
N SER A 296 -13.09 1.74 -30.20
CA SER A 296 -13.57 2.09 -31.54
C SER A 296 -13.64 3.62 -31.71
N GLY A 297 -12.81 4.18 -32.59
CA GLY A 297 -13.10 5.45 -33.28
C GLY A 297 -12.19 6.66 -33.01
N ALA A 298 -11.28 6.65 -32.03
CA ALA A 298 -10.39 7.80 -31.80
C ALA A 298 -9.09 7.70 -32.62
N ALA A 299 -8.72 8.78 -33.33
CA ALA A 299 -7.48 8.85 -34.12
C ALA A 299 -6.21 8.80 -33.25
N CYS A 300 -6.30 9.27 -32.00
CA CYS A 300 -5.25 9.13 -31.00
C CYS A 300 -5.85 9.12 -29.58
N THR A 301 -5.08 8.64 -28.61
CA THR A 301 -5.37 8.70 -27.18
C THR A 301 -4.24 9.42 -26.46
N ALA A 302 -4.54 10.00 -25.28
CA ALA A 302 -3.56 10.61 -24.42
C ALA A 302 -3.69 10.08 -22.99
N THR A 303 -2.57 9.79 -22.33
CA THR A 303 -2.52 9.37 -20.93
C THR A 303 -1.57 10.27 -20.16
N TYR A 304 -1.92 10.60 -18.93
CA TYR A 304 -1.14 11.51 -18.08
C TYR A 304 -0.56 10.77 -16.87
N ARG A 305 0.65 11.15 -16.45
CA ARG A 305 1.17 10.85 -15.12
C ARG A 305 1.92 12.03 -14.53
N THR A 306 1.91 12.14 -13.21
CA THR A 306 2.82 13.03 -12.49
C THR A 306 4.19 12.35 -12.38
N VAL A 307 5.24 13.03 -12.81
CA VAL A 307 6.63 12.54 -12.77
C VAL A 307 7.30 12.91 -11.44
N ASN A 308 7.07 14.14 -10.97
CA ASN A 308 7.62 14.64 -9.70
C ASN A 308 6.73 15.76 -9.14
N SER A 309 6.83 16.07 -7.85
CA SER A 309 6.13 17.20 -7.22
C SER A 309 6.92 17.82 -6.07
N TRP A 310 6.75 19.12 -5.87
CA TRP A 310 7.39 19.90 -4.80
C TRP A 310 6.41 20.95 -4.24
N SER A 311 6.81 21.63 -3.16
CA SER A 311 5.98 22.71 -2.60
C SER A 311 5.79 23.82 -3.64
N GLY A 312 4.55 24.00 -4.10
CA GLY A 312 4.18 25.02 -5.07
C GLY A 312 4.26 24.61 -6.55
N GLY A 313 4.67 23.38 -6.89
CA GLY A 313 4.67 22.93 -8.29
C GLY A 313 4.85 21.43 -8.50
N PHE A 314 4.72 21.02 -9.76
CA PHE A 314 4.85 19.62 -10.16
C PHE A 314 5.34 19.47 -11.59
N GLN A 315 5.83 18.28 -11.93
CA GLN A 315 6.18 17.86 -13.28
C GLN A 315 5.18 16.82 -13.77
N GLY A 316 4.57 17.09 -14.92
CA GLY A 316 3.66 16.18 -15.62
C GLY A 316 4.30 15.61 -16.88
N GLU A 317 3.92 14.37 -17.24
CA GLU A 317 4.19 13.79 -18.56
C GLU A 317 2.88 13.29 -19.17
N VAL A 318 2.72 13.53 -20.47
CA VAL A 318 1.61 13.01 -21.27
C VAL A 318 2.16 12.15 -22.40
N THR A 319 1.63 10.94 -22.52
CA THR A 319 1.91 10.03 -23.63
C THR A 319 0.74 10.07 -24.62
N VAL A 320 1.05 10.36 -25.88
CA VAL A 320 0.11 10.34 -27.00
C VAL A 320 0.31 9.06 -27.79
N THR A 321 -0.77 8.34 -28.08
CA THR A 321 -0.72 7.08 -28.84
C THR A 321 -1.65 7.18 -30.04
N ALA A 322 -1.15 6.86 -31.24
CA ALA A 322 -1.97 6.76 -32.44
C ALA A 322 -2.96 5.59 -32.34
N GLY A 323 -4.14 5.76 -32.92
CA GLY A 323 -5.13 4.69 -33.04
C GLY A 323 -4.73 3.64 -34.08
N ARG A 324 -5.71 3.10 -34.81
CA ARG A 324 -5.48 2.08 -35.85
C ARG A 324 -4.92 2.64 -37.16
N ALA A 325 -4.88 3.96 -37.33
CA ALA A 325 -4.34 4.64 -38.49
C ALA A 325 -3.13 5.49 -38.10
N ALA A 326 -2.23 5.72 -39.06
CA ALA A 326 -1.12 6.65 -38.87
C ALA A 326 -1.68 8.07 -38.70
N ILE A 327 -1.03 8.86 -37.86
CA ILE A 327 -1.33 10.29 -37.68
C ILE A 327 -0.13 11.13 -38.09
N ASN A 328 -0.38 12.34 -38.60
CA ASN A 328 0.64 13.31 -39.01
C ASN A 328 0.68 14.55 -38.09
N GLY A 329 -0.12 14.54 -37.03
CA GLY A 329 -0.12 15.53 -35.97
C GLY A 329 -1.03 15.09 -34.83
N TRP A 330 -0.83 15.69 -33.67
CA TRP A 330 -1.69 15.46 -32.51
C TRP A 330 -1.85 16.74 -31.70
N THR A 331 -3.01 16.84 -31.05
CA THR A 331 -3.34 17.92 -30.13
C THR A 331 -3.96 17.32 -28.88
N VAL A 332 -3.36 17.59 -27.73
CA VAL A 332 -3.88 17.16 -26.43
C VAL A 332 -4.51 18.34 -25.70
N ARG A 333 -5.70 18.14 -25.16
CA ARG A 333 -6.44 19.14 -24.38
C ARG A 333 -6.87 18.59 -23.04
N TRP A 334 -6.70 19.39 -21.97
CA TRP A 334 -7.23 19.10 -20.64
C TRP A 334 -7.47 20.39 -19.84
N ASP A 335 -8.31 20.29 -18.81
CA ASP A 335 -8.60 21.40 -17.91
C ASP A 335 -7.62 21.45 -16.72
N LEU A 336 -7.09 22.64 -16.46
CA LEU A 336 -6.30 23.01 -15.30
C LEU A 336 -7.27 23.27 -14.13
N SER A 337 -7.07 22.54 -13.04
CA SER A 337 -7.94 22.60 -11.86
C SER A 337 -7.31 23.46 -10.77
N ASN A 338 -8.12 23.96 -9.82
CA ASN A 338 -7.62 24.59 -8.59
C ASN A 338 -6.63 25.76 -8.80
N GLY A 339 -6.79 26.54 -9.87
CA GLY A 339 -5.90 27.67 -10.18
C GLY A 339 -4.50 27.28 -10.69
N GLN A 340 -4.29 26.02 -11.08
CA GLN A 340 -3.06 25.58 -11.73
C GLN A 340 -2.75 26.40 -12.98
N SER A 341 -1.47 26.65 -13.22
CA SER A 341 -0.93 27.14 -14.48
C SER A 341 0.24 26.27 -14.93
N ILE A 342 0.52 26.24 -16.23
CA ILE A 342 1.69 25.56 -16.77
C ILE A 342 2.76 26.61 -17.04
N SER A 343 3.92 26.45 -16.42
CA SER A 343 5.05 27.39 -16.51
C SER A 343 6.04 27.02 -17.62
N GLN A 344 6.17 25.74 -17.95
CA GLN A 344 7.09 25.26 -18.98
C GLN A 344 6.55 24.00 -19.65
N VAL A 345 6.80 23.84 -20.96
CA VAL A 345 6.53 22.61 -21.72
C VAL A 345 7.75 22.28 -22.57
N TRP A 346 8.04 20.99 -22.75
CA TRP A 346 9.01 20.48 -23.72
C TRP A 346 8.38 19.38 -24.57
N ASN A 347 8.93 19.16 -25.77
CA ASN A 347 8.42 18.22 -26.78
C ASN A 347 6.95 18.51 -27.19
N GLY A 348 6.49 19.74 -27.01
CA GLY A 348 5.16 20.20 -27.39
C GLY A 348 5.07 21.73 -27.34
N THR A 349 4.08 22.30 -28.00
CA THR A 349 3.80 23.74 -27.97
C THR A 349 2.50 23.99 -27.21
N LEU A 350 2.60 24.72 -26.10
CA LEU A 350 1.47 25.05 -25.23
C LEU A 350 0.71 26.29 -25.74
N SER A 351 -0.61 26.20 -25.69
CA SER A 351 -1.52 27.34 -25.70
C SER A 351 -2.52 27.18 -24.55
N THR A 352 -2.76 28.25 -23.81
CA THR A 352 -3.73 28.28 -22.70
C THR A 352 -4.85 29.26 -23.02
N SER A 353 -6.08 28.88 -22.70
CA SER A 353 -7.25 29.74 -22.81
C SER A 353 -8.14 29.50 -21.59
N GLY A 354 -8.27 30.52 -20.73
CA GLY A 354 -8.89 30.36 -19.42
C GLY A 354 -8.22 29.24 -18.61
N SER A 355 -9.02 28.30 -18.14
CA SER A 355 -8.57 27.12 -17.39
C SER A 355 -8.27 25.91 -18.27
N THR A 356 -8.14 26.05 -19.59
CA THR A 356 -7.82 24.90 -20.45
C THR A 356 -6.43 25.00 -21.05
N ALA A 357 -5.63 23.95 -20.85
CA ALA A 357 -4.35 23.73 -21.52
C ALA A 357 -4.54 22.94 -22.82
N THR A 358 -3.90 23.41 -23.89
CA THR A 358 -3.83 22.71 -25.18
C THR A 358 -2.37 22.59 -25.60
N VAL A 359 -1.88 21.38 -25.80
CA VAL A 359 -0.51 21.12 -26.28
C VAL A 359 -0.56 20.46 -27.65
N ARG A 360 0.16 21.03 -28.61
CA ARG A 360 0.32 20.47 -29.96
C ARG A 360 1.72 19.88 -30.13
N ASN A 361 1.84 18.93 -31.04
CA ASN A 361 3.14 18.37 -31.41
C ASN A 361 4.12 19.44 -31.92
N VAL A 362 5.41 19.20 -31.74
CA VAL A 362 6.48 19.92 -32.45
C VAL A 362 6.82 19.20 -33.76
N SER A 363 7.67 19.80 -34.59
CA SER A 363 7.91 19.35 -35.97
C SER A 363 8.40 17.89 -36.07
N TYR A 364 9.16 17.40 -35.08
CA TYR A 364 9.78 16.09 -35.14
C TYR A 364 8.95 14.96 -34.51
N ASN A 365 7.88 15.25 -33.77
CA ASN A 365 7.12 14.24 -33.02
C ASN A 365 5.62 14.20 -33.36
N GLY A 366 5.20 14.84 -34.45
CA GLY A 366 3.80 14.83 -34.91
C GLY A 366 3.38 13.56 -35.65
N SER A 367 4.31 12.94 -36.38
CA SER A 367 4.00 11.74 -37.17
C SER A 367 4.18 10.47 -36.34
N LEU A 368 3.11 9.70 -36.19
CA LEU A 368 3.11 8.41 -35.50
C LEU A 368 2.48 7.36 -36.41
N ALA A 369 3.14 6.22 -36.55
CA ALA A 369 2.55 5.04 -37.18
C ALA A 369 1.41 4.47 -36.31
N PRO A 370 0.51 3.62 -36.86
CA PRO A 370 -0.56 3.00 -36.08
C PRO A 370 -0.03 2.37 -34.77
N ALA A 371 -0.75 2.59 -33.66
CA ALA A 371 -0.40 2.09 -32.33
C ALA A 371 0.97 2.50 -31.76
N THR A 372 1.67 3.47 -32.38
CA THR A 372 2.91 4.04 -31.83
C THR A 372 2.64 5.27 -30.97
N SER A 373 3.58 5.59 -30.08
CA SER A 373 3.43 6.67 -29.09
C SER A 373 4.59 7.66 -29.10
N THR A 374 4.31 8.88 -28.63
CA THR A 374 5.29 9.89 -28.24
C THR A 374 4.91 10.50 -26.89
N SER A 375 5.85 11.16 -26.22
CA SER A 375 5.57 11.86 -24.96
C SER A 375 6.01 13.33 -25.01
N PHE A 376 5.28 14.17 -24.27
CA PHE A 376 5.71 15.52 -23.92
C PHE A 376 5.59 15.72 -22.41
N GLY A 377 6.36 16.67 -21.87
CA GLY A 377 6.34 16.97 -20.45
C GLY A 377 6.14 18.45 -20.17
N PHE A 378 5.77 18.76 -18.94
CA PHE A 378 5.49 20.13 -18.51
C PHE A 378 5.75 20.33 -17.02
N LEU A 379 5.96 21.60 -16.63
CA LEU A 379 5.97 22.03 -15.24
C LEU A 379 4.67 22.79 -14.94
N GLY A 380 3.94 22.35 -13.91
CA GLY A 380 2.73 22.98 -13.40
C GLY A 380 2.95 23.66 -12.06
N THR A 381 2.15 24.67 -11.76
CA THR A 381 2.10 25.34 -10.45
C THR A 381 1.01 24.72 -9.57
N GLY A 382 1.18 24.81 -8.25
CA GLY A 382 0.23 24.25 -7.28
C GLY A 382 0.39 22.74 -7.09
N ALA A 383 -0.63 22.11 -6.49
CA ALA A 383 -0.64 20.67 -6.26
C ALA A 383 -1.02 19.91 -7.56
N PRO A 384 -0.37 18.78 -7.89
CA PRO A 384 -0.75 17.97 -9.05
C PRO A 384 -2.17 17.43 -8.89
N THR A 385 -2.91 17.37 -10.00
CA THR A 385 -4.24 16.75 -10.09
C THR A 385 -4.20 15.62 -11.13
N ILE A 386 -5.30 14.89 -11.30
CA ILE A 386 -5.44 13.85 -12.33
C ILE A 386 -6.31 14.41 -13.47
N PRO A 387 -5.73 15.11 -14.46
CA PRO A 387 -6.47 15.60 -15.61
C PRO A 387 -6.96 14.43 -16.48
N ARG A 388 -8.03 14.67 -17.23
CA ARG A 388 -8.53 13.75 -18.27
C ARG A 388 -8.14 14.29 -19.65
N PRO A 389 -6.92 14.00 -20.15
CA PRO A 389 -6.50 14.51 -21.45
C PRO A 389 -7.30 13.86 -22.58
N THR A 390 -7.74 14.70 -23.52
CA THR A 390 -8.33 14.26 -24.79
C THR A 390 -7.32 14.47 -25.90
N CYS A 391 -7.30 13.59 -26.90
CA CYS A 391 -6.40 13.69 -28.04
C CYS A 391 -7.19 13.78 -29.35
N THR A 392 -6.79 14.70 -30.21
CA THR A 392 -7.28 14.80 -31.59
C THR A 392 -6.12 14.80 -32.58
N SER A 393 -6.38 14.32 -33.79
CA SER A 393 -5.45 14.34 -34.92
C SER A 393 -6.11 15.09 -36.10
N PRO A 394 -5.34 15.82 -36.94
CA PRO A 394 -5.87 16.55 -38.10
C PRO A 394 -6.57 15.69 -39.15
#